data_AF-A0A1S4ERD6-F1
#
_entry.id   AF-A0A1S4ERD6-F1
#
_cell.length_a   1.000
_cell.length_b   1.000
_cell.length_c   1.000
_cell.angle_alpha   90.00
_cell.angle_beta   90.00
_cell.angle_gamma   90.00
#
_symmetry.space_group_name_H-M   'P 1'
#
loop_
_entity.id
_entity.type
_entity.pdbx_description
1 polymer ?
#
loop_
_entity_poly.entity_id
_entity_poly.type
_entity_poly.pdbx_seq_one_letter_code
_entity_poly.pdbx_strand_id
1 'polypeptide(L)' 'MFAVGSYNTLRLCDKVGWSHSLDKPDTGSVYDLVWSNDATQIAGACANGSLLLGTIIQ' A
#
# COMPACT_ATOMS: atom_id res chain seq x y z
N MET A 1 -11.60 -1.39 -3.64
CA MET A 1 -10.29 -1.94 -3.30
C MET A 1 -9.75 -1.11 -2.16
N PHE A 2 -8.99 -1.69 -1.26
CA PHE A 2 -8.32 -0.98 -0.17
C PHE A 2 -6.91 -1.51 -0.02
N ALA A 3 -6.01 -0.71 0.55
CA ALA A 3 -4.67 -1.13 0.89
C ALA A 3 -4.50 -1.18 2.41
N VAL A 4 -3.65 -2.10 2.87
CA VAL A 4 -3.27 -2.25 4.27
C VAL A 4 -1.76 -2.14 4.35
N GLY A 5 -1.29 -1.18 5.15
CA GLY A 5 0.12 -1.02 5.48
C GLY A 5 0.39 -1.53 6.90
N SER A 6 1.51 -2.25 7.08
CA SER A 6 2.04 -2.62 8.40
C SER A 6 3.57 -2.63 8.39
N TYR A 7 4.21 -3.16 9.43
CA TYR A 7 5.67 -3.30 9.45
C TYR A 7 6.16 -4.12 8.26
N ASN A 8 6.98 -3.49 7.40
CA ASN A 8 7.57 -4.08 6.21
C ASN A 8 6.56 -4.82 5.32
N THR A 9 5.33 -4.30 5.22
CA THR A 9 4.26 -4.96 4.47
C THR A 9 3.31 -3.94 3.85
N LEU A 10 2.98 -4.15 2.57
CA LEU A 10 1.89 -3.49 1.88
C LEU A 10 1.02 -4.57 1.21
N ARG A 11 -0.29 -4.55 1.50
CA ARG A 11 -1.25 -5.50 0.92
C ARG A 11 -2.35 -4.76 0.19
N LEU A 12 -2.71 -5.23 -1.00
CA LEU A 12 -3.85 -4.75 -1.76
C LEU A 12 -5.00 -5.77 -1.66
N CYS A 13 -6.20 -5.29 -1.32
CA CYS A 13 -7.38 -6.13 -1.12
C CYS A 13 -8.61 -5.63 -1.88
N ASP A 14 -9.45 -6.55 -2.38
CA ASP A 14 -10.78 -6.17 -2.90
C ASP A 14 -11.73 -5.72 -1.78
N LYS A 15 -12.97 -5.36 -2.17
CA LYS A 15 -13.99 -4.90 -1.23
C LYS A 15 -14.49 -5.98 -0.27
N VAL A 16 -14.28 -7.27 -0.56
CA VAL A 16 -14.71 -8.38 0.30
C VAL A 16 -13.56 -8.95 1.13
N GLY A 17 -12.34 -8.40 0.98
CA GLY A 17 -11.17 -8.69 1.80
C GLY A 17 -10.17 -9.68 1.19
N TRP A 18 -10.38 -10.15 -0.05
CA TRP A 18 -9.40 -11.01 -0.70
C TRP A 18 -8.13 -10.23 -1.03
N SER A 19 -6.98 -10.86 -0.81
CA SER A 19 -5.67 -10.30 -1.12
C SER A 19 -5.37 -10.48 -2.61
N HIS A 20 -5.14 -9.38 -3.32
CA HIS A 20 -4.69 -9.38 -4.71
C HIS A 20 -3.17 -9.29 -4.83
N SER A 21 -2.52 -8.54 -3.94
CA SER A 21 -1.07 -8.42 -3.89
C SER A 21 -0.58 -8.30 -2.45
N LEU A 22 0.64 -8.77 -2.20
CA LEU A 22 1.32 -8.69 -0.92
C LEU A 22 2.82 -8.43 -1.16
N ASP A 23 3.25 -7.22 -0.87
CA ASP A 23 4.65 -6.82 -0.94
C ASP A 23 5.25 -6.70 0.47
N LYS A 24 6.53 -7.02 0.59
CA LYS A 24 7.29 -6.93 1.85
C LYS A 24 8.50 -6.00 1.72
N PRO A 25 8.26 -4.68 1.56
CA PRO A 25 9.34 -3.72 1.43
C PRO A 25 10.05 -3.52 2.77
N ASP A 26 11.33 -3.14 2.76
CA ASP A 26 12.06 -2.80 3.98
C ASP A 26 11.86 -1.32 4.33
N THR A 27 10.70 -1.00 4.90
CA THR A 27 10.24 0.38 5.11
C THR A 27 9.97 0.74 6.57
N GLY A 28 10.09 -0.22 7.49
CA GLY A 28 9.49 -0.15 8.81
C GLY A 28 7.95 -0.14 8.72
N SER A 29 7.31 0.44 9.73
CA SER A 29 5.85 0.62 9.75
C SER A 29 5.39 1.63 8.70
N VAL A 30 4.35 1.28 7.94
CA VAL A 30 3.61 2.23 7.10
C VAL A 30 2.62 2.98 7.99
N TYR A 31 2.76 4.30 8.10
CA TYR A 31 1.93 5.13 8.98
C TYR A 31 0.73 5.75 8.29
N ASP A 32 0.85 6.06 7.01
CA ASP A 32 -0.21 6.69 6.25
C ASP A 32 -0.25 6.13 4.82
N LEU A 33 -1.45 6.08 4.24
CA LEU A 33 -1.71 5.60 2.89
C LEU A 33 -2.77 6.48 2.23
N VAL A 34 -2.43 7.04 1.07
CA VAL A 34 -3.29 7.91 0.28
C VAL A 34 -3.44 7.36 -1.12
N TRP A 35 -4.68 7.28 -1.58
CA TRP A 35 -5.02 6.91 -2.95
C TRP A 35 -5.13 8.13 -3.84
N SER A 36 -4.72 7.98 -5.11
CA SER A 36 -5.09 8.94 -6.14
C SER A 36 -6.61 8.96 -6.35
N ASN A 37 -7.14 10.09 -6.85
CA ASN A 37 -8.57 10.28 -7.03
C ASN A 37 -9.21 9.32 -8.05
N ASP A 38 -8.42 8.82 -8.99
CA ASP A 38 -8.82 7.82 -9.99
C ASP A 38 -8.65 6.37 -9.48
N ALA A 39 -8.19 6.18 -8.24
CA ALA A 39 -7.95 4.89 -7.60
C ALA A 39 -6.97 3.95 -8.35
N THR A 40 -6.05 4.50 -9.16
CA THR A 40 -5.02 3.73 -9.88
C THR A 40 -3.67 3.72 -9.18
N GLN A 41 -3.40 4.70 -8.32
CA GLN A 41 -2.13 4.88 -7.65
C GLN A 41 -2.30 5.00 -6.13
N ILE A 42 -1.28 4.59 -5.40
CA ILE A 42 -1.21 4.74 -3.95
C ILE A 42 0.17 5.25 -3.52
N ALA A 43 0.18 6.13 -2.53
CA ALA A 43 1.39 6.59 -1.86
C ALA A 43 1.34 6.25 -0.37
N GLY A 44 2.48 5.89 0.24
CA GLY A 44 2.57 5.53 1.65
C GLY A 44 3.78 6.11 2.36
N ALA A 45 3.55 6.77 3.49
CA ALA A 45 4.61 7.32 4.35
C ALA A 45 5.09 6.27 5.35
N CYS A 46 6.40 6.04 5.42
CA CYS A 46 6.99 4.94 6.17
C CYS A 46 7.91 5.40 7.30
N ALA A 47 8.06 4.55 8.33
CA ALA A 47 8.83 4.85 9.54
C ALA A 47 10.32 5.11 9.29
N ASN A 48 10.90 4.49 8.27
CA ASN A 48 12.29 4.71 7.91
C ASN A 48 12.51 6.00 7.07
N GLY A 49 11.49 6.82 6.89
CA GLY A 49 11.53 8.05 6.09
C GLY A 49 11.32 7.83 4.58
N SER A 50 11.10 6.59 4.13
CA SER A 50 10.83 6.29 2.72
C SER A 50 9.38 6.59 2.34
N LEU A 51 9.17 6.88 1.06
CA LEU A 51 7.85 6.98 0.44
C LEU A 51 7.62 5.73 -0.44
N LEU A 52 6.59 4.96 -0.13
CA LEU A 52 6.12 3.88 -0.99
C LEU A 52 5.23 4.46 -2.09
N LEU A 53 5.42 3.99 -3.33
CA LEU A 53 4.56 4.29 -4.47
C LEU A 53 4.13 2.98 -5.11
N GLY A 54 2.82 2.79 -5.27
CA GLY A 54 2.23 1.62 -5.91
C GLY A 54 1.32 2.04 -7.07
N THR A 55 1.32 1.24 -8.14
CA THR A 55 0.45 1.42 -9.31
C THR A 55 -0.28 0.12 -9.57
N ILE A 56 -1.60 0.21 -9.78
CA ILE A 56 -2.39 -0.94 -10.19
C ILE A 56 -2.15 -1.17 -11.68
N ILE A 57 -1.69 -2.38 -12.00
CA ILE A 57 -1.53 -2.87 -13.37
C ILE A 57 -2.57 -3.95 -13.65
N GLN A 58 -3.12 -3.95 -14.86
CA GLN A 58 -4.11 -4.92 -15.34
C GLN A 58 -3.47 -5.91 -16.31
#